data_AF-A0A1S3Y950-F1
#
_entry.id   AF-A0A1S3Y950-F1
#
_cell.length_a   1.000
_cell.length_b   1.000
_cell.length_c   1.000
_cell.angle_alpha   90.00
_cell.angle_beta   90.00
_cell.angle_gamma   90.00
#
_symmetry.space_group_name_H-M   'P 1'
#
loop_
_entity.id
_entity.type
_entity.pdbx_description
1 polymer ?
#
loop_
_entity_poly.entity_id
_entity_poly.type
_entity_poly.pdbx_seq_one_letter_code
_entity_poly.pdbx_strand_id
1 'polypeptide(L)'
;MRLENGDDRSTCHRIENSDGGAGVSPEYFSPAIDAAEGLLVPPLNFSMVDYGVFRSGFPDTANFSFLQTLGLRSIIYLCPEPYPEANVEFLNANGIRLFQFAIEGSKVGYESCG
;
A
#
# COMPACT_ATOMS: atom_id res chain seq x y z
N MET A 1 -16.67 44.69 -12.04
CA MET A 1 -16.78 43.33 -12.60
C MET A 1 -15.96 43.30 -13.88
N ARG A 2 -15.23 42.21 -14.12
CA ARG A 2 -14.10 42.00 -15.05
C ARG A 2 -12.75 42.61 -14.63
N LEU A 3 -11.77 41.73 -14.46
CA LEU A 3 -10.47 41.80 -15.14
C LEU A 3 -10.20 40.40 -15.72
N GLU A 4 -10.35 40.30 -17.03
CA GLU A 4 -9.72 39.25 -17.84
C GLU A 4 -8.25 39.63 -18.06
N ASN A 5 -7.37 38.64 -18.01
CA ASN A 5 -6.02 38.60 -18.59
C ASN A 5 -5.70 37.09 -18.65
N GLY A 6 -5.42 36.42 -19.76
CA GLY A 6 -4.96 36.82 -21.09
C GLY A 6 -3.82 35.85 -21.43
N ASP A 7 -3.95 35.12 -22.55
CA ASP A 7 -2.99 34.34 -23.35
C ASP A 7 -1.80 33.62 -22.65
N ASP A 8 -1.44 32.38 -23.01
CA ASP A 8 -0.53 32.19 -24.13
C ASP A 8 -0.56 30.78 -24.75
N ARG A 9 -0.66 30.81 -26.06
CA ARG A 9 -0.27 29.81 -27.06
C ARG A 9 0.83 28.86 -26.60
N SER A 10 0.62 27.57 -26.82
CA SER A 10 1.74 26.67 -27.14
C SER A 10 1.36 25.77 -28.30
N THR A 11 1.57 26.36 -29.48
CA THR A 11 1.78 25.70 -30.77
C THR A 11 2.72 24.51 -30.60
N CYS A 12 2.32 23.35 -31.10
CA CYS A 12 3.20 22.19 -31.22
C CYS A 12 4.31 22.50 -32.24
N HIS A 13 5.44 23.04 -31.76
CA HIS A 13 6.61 23.20 -32.61
C HIS A 13 7.35 21.87 -32.72
N ARG A 14 7.16 21.25 -33.88
CA ARG A 14 8.01 20.22 -34.48
C ARG A 14 9.44 20.77 -34.56
N ILE A 15 10.41 20.07 -33.98
CA ILE A 15 11.82 20.23 -34.33
C ILE A 15 12.23 18.95 -35.06
N GLU A 16 12.54 19.11 -36.34
CA GLU A 16 13.27 18.10 -37.11
C GLU A 16 14.74 18.12 -36.68
N ASN A 17 15.36 16.95 -36.56
CA ASN A 17 16.80 16.80 -36.76
C ASN A 17 17.07 15.45 -37.41
N SER A 18 17.74 15.56 -38.55
CA SER A 18 18.18 14.51 -39.46
C SER A 18 19.56 13.97 -39.04
N ASP A 19 19.74 12.68 -39.31
CA ASP A 19 20.99 11.94 -39.60
C ASP A 19 22.08 11.73 -38.54
N GLY A 20 22.54 10.48 -38.48
CA GLY A 20 23.79 10.06 -37.83
C GLY A 20 23.61 8.96 -36.78
N GLY A 21 23.64 7.70 -37.21
CA GLY A 21 23.48 6.54 -36.35
C GLY A 21 24.67 6.22 -35.43
N ALA A 22 24.36 5.58 -34.30
CA ALA A 22 25.07 4.42 -33.72
C ALA A 22 24.25 3.93 -32.53
N GLY A 23 24.01 2.62 -32.47
CA GLY A 23 23.12 2.00 -31.49
C GLY A 23 23.56 2.24 -30.05
N VAL A 24 22.64 2.81 -29.26
CA VAL A 24 22.64 2.68 -27.81
C VAL A 24 21.43 1.84 -27.45
N SER A 25 21.71 0.63 -26.95
CA SER A 25 20.73 -0.30 -26.37
C SER A 25 19.85 0.43 -25.35
N PRO A 26 18.58 0.04 -25.17
CA PRO A 26 17.76 0.65 -24.13
C PRO A 26 18.42 0.35 -22.80
N GLU A 27 18.98 1.38 -22.16
CA GLU A 27 19.34 1.28 -20.76
C GLU A 27 18.08 0.94 -20.00
N TYR A 28 18.07 -0.26 -19.40
CA TYR A 28 17.15 -0.57 -18.32
C TYR A 28 17.35 0.55 -17.29
N PHE A 29 16.38 1.47 -17.25
CA PHE A 29 16.21 2.40 -16.15
C PHE A 29 16.23 1.54 -14.90
N SER A 30 17.38 1.51 -14.27
CA SER A 30 17.60 0.78 -13.04
C SER A 30 17.26 1.82 -12.00
N PRO A 31 16.09 1.78 -11.35
CA PRO A 31 15.92 2.62 -10.19
C PRO A 31 16.92 2.04 -9.19
N ALA A 32 18.06 2.71 -9.05
CA ALA A 32 18.85 2.61 -7.83
C ALA A 32 17.91 3.14 -6.74
N ILE A 33 17.09 2.26 -6.20
CA ILE A 33 16.40 2.51 -4.94
C ILE A 33 17.55 2.64 -3.95
N ASP A 34 17.75 3.86 -3.46
CA ASP A 34 18.58 4.10 -2.29
C ASP A 34 18.14 3.08 -1.22
N ALA A 35 18.99 2.08 -1.00
CA ALA A 35 18.74 0.93 -0.13
C ALA A 35 18.75 1.30 1.38
N ALA A 36 18.43 2.56 1.69
CA ALA A 36 18.22 3.10 3.02
C ALA A 36 16.72 3.21 3.38
N GLU A 37 15.82 3.08 2.40
CA GLU A 37 14.39 2.96 2.66
C GLU A 37 14.10 1.50 3.07
N GLY A 38 13.91 1.28 4.37
CA GLY A 38 13.65 -0.03 4.95
C GLY A 38 12.56 -0.79 4.17
N LEU A 39 12.83 -2.04 3.84
CA LEU A 39 11.93 -2.87 3.03
C LEU A 39 10.54 -2.94 3.69
N LEU A 40 9.55 -2.36 3.02
CA LEU A 40 8.16 -2.37 3.48
C LEU A 40 7.49 -3.66 3.04
N VAL A 41 7.22 -4.57 3.98
CA VAL A 41 6.55 -5.84 3.70
C VAL A 41 5.06 -5.73 4.04
N PRO A 42 4.15 -5.79 3.05
CA PRO A 42 2.73 -5.85 3.36
C PRO A 42 2.39 -7.18 4.06
N PRO A 43 1.42 -7.19 4.99
CA PRO A 43 0.95 -8.43 5.58
C PRO A 43 0.36 -9.38 4.54
N LEU A 44 0.24 -10.67 4.90
CA LEU A 44 -0.39 -11.68 4.06
C LEU A 44 -1.78 -11.23 3.59
N ASN A 45 -2.14 -11.48 2.32
CA ASN A 45 -3.46 -11.15 1.76
C ASN A 45 -3.87 -9.67 1.93
N PHE A 46 -2.91 -8.75 2.00
CA PHE A 46 -3.19 -7.33 2.09
C PHE A 46 -3.83 -6.78 0.81
N SER A 47 -4.90 -5.99 0.96
CA SER A 47 -5.53 -5.24 -0.13
C SER A 47 -6.31 -4.05 0.41
N MET A 48 -6.43 -2.99 -0.39
CA MET A 48 -7.45 -1.97 -0.17
C MET A 48 -8.82 -2.56 -0.52
N VAL A 49 -9.81 -2.29 0.32
CA VAL A 49 -11.23 -2.66 0.09
C VAL A 49 -12.00 -1.44 -0.39
N ASP A 50 -11.76 -0.30 0.26
CA ASP A 50 -12.31 1.01 -0.09
C ASP A 50 -11.33 2.11 0.38
N TYR A 51 -11.61 3.37 0.06
CA TYR A 51 -10.75 4.48 0.46
C TYR A 51 -10.59 4.56 1.98
N GLY A 52 -9.36 4.33 2.45
CA GLY A 52 -9.02 4.29 3.88
C GLY A 52 -9.48 3.02 4.61
N VAL A 53 -9.94 1.99 3.88
CA VAL A 53 -10.34 0.69 4.42
C VAL A 53 -9.49 -0.41 3.78
N PHE A 54 -8.81 -1.19 4.61
CA PHE A 54 -7.90 -2.25 4.19
C PHE A 54 -8.29 -3.57 4.82
N ARG A 55 -7.90 -4.66 4.16
CA ARG A 55 -7.98 -6.03 4.67
C ARG A 55 -6.61 -6.67 4.61
N SER A 56 -6.35 -7.60 5.52
CA SER A 56 -5.20 -8.50 5.45
C SER A 56 -5.45 -9.75 6.30
N GLY A 57 -4.55 -10.71 6.19
CA GLY A 57 -4.30 -11.69 7.23
C GLY A 57 -3.63 -11.05 8.45
N PHE A 58 -3.19 -11.90 9.37
CA PHE A 58 -2.61 -11.46 10.63
C PHE A 58 -1.22 -10.81 10.41
N PRO A 59 -0.98 -9.59 10.92
CA PRO A 59 0.31 -8.92 10.76
C PRO A 59 1.35 -9.41 11.75
N ASP A 60 2.59 -9.54 11.29
CA ASP A 60 3.78 -9.77 12.12
C ASP A 60 4.63 -8.49 12.25
N THR A 61 5.71 -8.58 13.03
CA THR A 61 6.60 -7.44 13.28
C THR A 61 7.32 -6.94 12.02
N ALA A 62 7.54 -7.78 11.02
CA ALA A 62 8.13 -7.36 9.74
C ALA A 62 7.17 -6.48 8.93
N ASN A 63 5.87 -6.54 9.22
CA ASN A 63 4.87 -5.72 8.55
C ASN A 63 4.65 -4.33 9.19
N PHE A 64 5.19 -4.08 10.39
CA PHE A 64 4.88 -2.88 11.16
C PHE A 64 5.29 -1.58 10.45
N SER A 65 6.46 -1.58 9.80
CA SER A 65 6.92 -0.44 9.00
C SER A 65 5.93 -0.10 7.89
N PHE A 66 5.42 -1.11 7.18
CA PHE A 66 4.39 -0.94 6.16
C PHE A 66 3.07 -0.44 6.74
N LEU A 67 2.62 -0.97 7.88
CA LEU A 67 1.37 -0.53 8.51
C LEU A 67 1.43 0.94 8.97
N GLN A 68 2.60 1.43 9.38
CA GLN A 68 2.79 2.84 9.74
C GLN A 68 2.54 3.78 8.56
N THR A 69 2.93 3.39 7.35
CA THR A 69 2.75 4.25 6.15
C THR A 69 1.28 4.43 5.78
N LEU A 70 0.39 3.57 6.28
CA LEU A 70 -1.05 3.65 6.02
C LEU A 70 -1.76 4.70 6.88
N GLY A 71 -1.15 5.19 7.96
CA GLY A 71 -1.78 6.16 8.87
C GLY A 71 -3.06 5.63 9.53
N LEU A 72 -3.07 4.35 9.92
CA LEU A 72 -4.23 3.69 10.50
C LEU A 72 -4.67 4.38 11.81
N ARG A 73 -5.99 4.52 12.00
CA ARG A 73 -6.56 4.99 13.28
C ARG A 73 -7.13 3.86 14.12
N SER A 74 -7.49 2.75 13.48
CA SER A 74 -8.10 1.61 14.13
C SER A 74 -7.87 0.32 13.36
N ILE A 75 -7.91 -0.80 14.06
CA ILE A 75 -7.88 -2.16 13.50
C ILE A 75 -9.08 -2.94 14.00
N ILE A 76 -9.68 -3.72 13.10
CA ILE A 76 -10.69 -4.72 13.42
C ILE A 76 -10.00 -6.09 13.47
N TYR A 77 -10.08 -6.76 14.61
CA TYR A 77 -9.51 -8.09 14.82
C TYR A 77 -10.63 -9.11 15.04
N LEU A 78 -10.65 -10.14 14.21
CA LEU A 78 -11.79 -11.06 14.11
C LEU A 78 -11.56 -12.43 14.79
N CYS A 79 -10.39 -12.64 15.39
CA CYS A 79 -10.07 -13.91 16.02
C CYS A 79 -10.42 -13.89 17.52
N PRO A 80 -10.77 -15.04 18.11
CA PRO A 80 -11.10 -15.14 19.53
C PRO A 80 -9.87 -15.04 20.45
N GLU A 81 -8.66 -15.29 19.94
CA GLU A 81 -7.43 -15.28 20.71
C GLU A 81 -7.09 -13.87 21.22
N PRO A 82 -6.37 -13.74 22.34
CA PRO A 82 -5.83 -12.45 22.75
C PRO A 82 -4.88 -11.86 21.71
N TYR A 83 -4.91 -10.54 21.51
CA TYR A 83 -4.00 -9.88 20.58
C TYR A 83 -2.55 -9.93 21.13
N PRO A 84 -1.55 -10.37 20.33
CA PRO A 84 -0.16 -10.52 20.78
C PRO A 84 0.45 -9.22 21.31
N GLU A 85 1.28 -9.34 22.35
CA GLU A 85 1.88 -8.20 23.07
C GLU A 85 2.66 -7.26 22.16
N ALA A 86 3.54 -7.79 21.29
CA ALA A 86 4.30 -6.97 20.34
C ALA A 86 3.39 -6.13 19.41
N ASN A 87 2.25 -6.70 19.01
CA ASN A 87 1.28 -5.98 18.18
C ASN A 87 0.54 -4.93 19.03
N VAL A 88 0.17 -5.24 20.28
CA VAL A 88 -0.46 -4.28 21.21
C VAL A 88 0.46 -3.07 21.45
N GLU A 89 1.75 -3.31 21.70
CA GLU A 89 2.74 -2.24 21.87
C GLU A 89 2.82 -1.35 20.63
N PHE A 90 2.83 -1.96 19.44
CA PHE A 90 2.78 -1.23 18.18
C PHE A 90 1.52 -0.38 18.06
N LEU A 91 0.33 -0.91 18.40
CA LEU A 91 -0.91 -0.13 18.36
C LEU A 91 -0.86 1.06 19.32
N ASN A 92 -0.38 0.85 20.55
CA ASN A 92 -0.27 1.89 21.55
C ASN A 92 0.71 3.00 21.12
N ALA A 93 1.86 2.63 20.58
CA ALA A 93 2.88 3.57 20.11
C ALA A 93 2.39 4.44 18.95
N ASN A 94 1.50 3.91 18.10
CA ASN A 94 0.97 4.61 16.93
C ASN A 94 -0.44 5.18 17.15
N GLY A 95 -1.00 5.10 18.36
CA GLY A 95 -2.33 5.61 18.68
C GLY A 95 -3.48 4.90 17.97
N ILE A 96 -3.29 3.62 17.62
CA ILE A 96 -4.26 2.80 16.88
C ILE A 96 -5.22 2.12 17.86
N ARG A 97 -6.53 2.26 17.65
CA ARG A 97 -7.54 1.60 18.49
C ARG A 97 -7.85 0.21 17.99
N LEU A 98 -7.81 -0.78 18.88
CA LEU A 98 -8.21 -2.16 18.56
C LEU A 98 -9.70 -2.36 18.85
N PHE A 99 -10.44 -2.88 17.86
CA PHE A 99 -11.79 -3.39 18.03
C PHE A 99 -11.77 -4.90 17.78
N GLN A 100 -11.99 -5.69 18.83
CA GLN A 100 -12.00 -7.15 18.73
C GLN A 100 -13.42 -7.70 18.69
N PHE A 101 -13.70 -8.49 17.67
CA PHE A 101 -14.95 -9.23 17.52
C PHE A 101 -14.61 -10.70 17.31
N ALA A 102 -14.63 -11.48 18.39
CA ALA A 102 -14.32 -12.90 18.33
C ALA A 102 -15.34 -13.64 17.45
N ILE A 103 -14.89 -14.18 16.32
CA ILE A 103 -15.69 -15.03 15.44
C ILE A 103 -15.09 -16.43 15.47
N GLU A 104 -15.93 -17.44 15.66
CA GLU A 104 -15.49 -18.84 15.68
C GLU A 104 -15.19 -19.33 14.25
N GLY A 105 -13.97 -19.82 14.04
CA GLY A 105 -13.54 -20.35 12.75
C GLY A 105 -14.25 -21.68 12.46
N SER A 106 -15.13 -21.70 11.47
CA SER A 106 -15.70 -22.95 10.97
C SER A 106 -14.92 -23.45 9.76
N LYS A 107 -14.37 -24.66 9.83
CA LYS A 107 -13.86 -25.34 8.63
C LYS A 107 -15.06 -25.70 7.77
N VAL A 108 -15.10 -25.24 6.52
CA VAL A 108 -16.14 -25.69 5.58
C VAL A 108 -16.03 -27.21 5.42
N GLY A 109 -17.05 -27.94 5.86
CA GLY A 109 -17.22 -29.34 5.53
C GLY A 109 -17.71 -29.42 4.10
N TYR A 110 -16.89 -29.94 3.19
CA TYR A 110 -17.38 -30.32 1.88
C TYR A 110 -18.21 -31.60 2.04
N GLU A 111 -19.50 -31.44 2.31
CA GLU A 111 -20.46 -32.52 2.20
C GLU A 111 -20.59 -32.84 0.71
N SER A 112 -19.89 -33.87 0.23
CA SER A 112 -20.05 -34.38 -1.12
C SER A 112 -21.50 -34.83 -1.30
N CYS A 113 -22.21 -34.22 -2.24
CA CYS A 113 -23.55 -34.64 -2.66
C CYS A 113 -23.46 -36.09 -3.16
N GLY A 114 -24.04 -37.01 -2.39
CA GLY A 114 -24.19 -38.43 -2.73
C GLY A 114 -25.38 -38.69 -3.63
#